data_AF-A0A388NX25-F1
#
_entry.id   AF-A0A388NX25-F1
#
_cell.length_a   1.000
_cell.length_b   1.000
_cell.length_c   1.000
_cell.angle_alpha   90.00
_cell.angle_beta   90.00
_cell.angle_gamma   90.00
#
_symmetry.space_group_name_H-M   'P 1'
#
loop_
_entity.id
_entity.type
_entity.pdbx_description
1 polymer ?
#
loop_
_entity_poly.entity_id
_entity_poly.type
_entity_poly.pdbx_seq_one_letter_code
_entity_poly.pdbx_strand_id
1 'polypeptide(L)' 'MHAPMAQKKNGVHDVWVFDFKTPIHVIATYEDGAFVLRPVGLPGIEVTRRLDADGRMIWTRPDLGGLKVTLERVSDPI' A
#
# COMPACT_ATOMS: atom_id res chain seq x y z
N MET A 1 -0.75 11.06 -27.27
CA MET A 1 0.68 10.77 -27.08
C MET A 1 0.92 10.68 -25.58
N HIS A 2 1.23 9.49 -25.06
CA HIS A 2 1.46 9.29 -23.62
C HIS A 2 2.95 9.51 -23.37
N ALA A 3 3.31 10.53 -22.59
CA ALA A 3 4.70 10.77 -22.23
C ALA A 3 5.26 9.54 -21.47
N PRO A 4 6.52 9.15 -21.66
CA PRO A 4 7.12 8.06 -20.89
C PRO A 4 7.12 8.46 -19.41
N MET A 5 6.38 7.71 -18.59
CA MET A 5 6.32 7.94 -17.15
C MET A 5 7.68 7.59 -16.53
N ALA A 6 8.40 8.61 -16.06
CA ALA A 6 9.64 8.40 -15.32
C ALA A 6 9.36 7.54 -14.07
N GLN A 7 10.03 6.39 -13.96
CA GLN A 7 9.98 5.57 -12.75
C GLN A 7 10.58 6.37 -11.59
N LYS A 8 9.76 6.67 -10.59
CA LYS A 8 10.23 7.29 -9.35
C LYS A 8 10.96 6.24 -8.51
N LYS A 9 11.98 6.65 -7.75
CA LYS A 9 12.65 5.80 -6.77
C LYS A 9 11.60 5.15 -5.85
N ASN A 10 11.67 3.82 -5.71
CA ASN A 10 10.70 2.98 -4.97
C ASN A 10 9.28 2.93 -5.58
N GLY A 11 9.14 3.22 -6.87
CA GLY A 11 7.89 3.07 -7.60
C GLY A 11 7.55 1.59 -7.84
N VAL A 12 6.35 1.20 -7.44
CA VAL A 12 5.74 -0.11 -7.71
C VAL A 12 4.68 0.07 -8.80
N HIS A 13 4.75 -0.77 -9.82
CA HIS A 13 3.64 -0.93 -10.78
C HIS A 13 2.57 -1.78 -10.12
N ASP A 14 1.36 -1.24 -10.00
CA ASP A 14 0.23 -1.88 -9.32
C ASP A 14 -1.04 -1.67 -10.15
N VAL A 15 -2.16 -2.23 -9.69
CA VAL A 15 -3.49 -2.06 -10.29
C VAL A 15 -4.49 -1.51 -9.29
N TRP A 16 -5.49 -0.79 -9.78
CA TRP A 16 -6.52 -0.20 -8.95
C TRP A 16 -7.40 -1.27 -8.28
N VAL A 17 -7.68 -1.11 -6.97
CA VAL A 17 -8.40 -2.15 -6.19
C VAL A 17 -9.82 -2.43 -6.68
N PHE A 18 -10.49 -1.45 -7.29
CA PHE A 18 -11.90 -1.58 -7.64
C PHE A 18 -12.13 -2.39 -8.93
N ASP A 19 -11.12 -2.48 -9.80
CA ASP A 19 -11.22 -3.21 -11.07
C ASP A 19 -10.10 -4.22 -11.32
N PHE A 20 -9.03 -4.18 -10.52
CA PHE A 20 -7.83 -5.00 -10.62
C PHE A 20 -7.16 -4.98 -12.00
N LYS A 21 -7.39 -3.92 -12.79
CA LYS A 21 -6.98 -3.81 -14.19
C LYS A 21 -6.38 -2.46 -14.53
N THR A 22 -6.92 -1.38 -13.96
CA THR A 22 -6.45 -0.03 -14.25
C THR A 22 -5.05 0.14 -13.65
N PRO A 23 -4.00 0.35 -14.47
CA PRO A 23 -2.64 0.46 -13.96
C PRO A 23 -2.46 1.73 -13.14
N ILE A 24 -1.76 1.61 -12.02
CA ILE A 24 -1.36 2.74 -11.17
C ILE A 24 0.14 2.62 -10.85
N HIS A 25 0.72 3.73 -10.42
CA HIS A 25 2.07 3.75 -9.86
C HIS A 25 1.98 4.12 -8.39
N VAL A 26 2.65 3.36 -7.54
CA VAL A 26 2.61 3.53 -6.09
C VAL A 26 4.03 3.77 -5.61
N ILE A 27 4.25 4.81 -4.80
CA ILE A 27 5.53 5.00 -4.12
C ILE A 27 5.47 4.22 -2.81
N ALA A 28 6.40 3.28 -2.65
CA ALA A 28 6.55 2.51 -1.43
C ALA A 28 7.66 3.08 -0.54
N THR A 29 7.38 3.20 0.75
CA THR A 29 8.35 3.60 1.77
C THR A 29 8.18 2.77 3.03
N TYR A 30 9.20 2.79 3.89
CA TYR A 30 9.10 2.28 5.25
C TYR A 30 9.39 3.44 6.21
N GLU A 31 8.40 3.82 6.99
CA GLU A 31 8.38 5.03 7.80
C GLU A 31 7.81 4.68 9.17
N ASP A 32 8.52 5.05 10.25
CA ASP A 32 8.05 4.89 11.64
C ASP A 32 7.51 3.49 11.97
N GLY A 33 8.17 2.45 11.45
CA GLY A 33 7.80 1.05 11.67
C GLY A 33 6.64 0.53 10.79
N ALA A 34 6.14 1.33 9.86
CA ALA A 34 5.08 0.98 8.93
C ALA A 34 5.57 0.95 7.48
N PHE A 35 5.10 -0.04 6.71
CA PHE A 35 5.19 -0.04 5.26
C PHE A 35 4.07 0.81 4.69
N VAL A 36 4.41 1.88 3.98
CA VAL A 36 3.48 2.90 3.50
C VAL A 36 3.45 2.92 1.97
N LEU A 37 2.24 2.95 1.41
CA LEU A 37 1.97 2.97 -0.02
C LEU A 37 1.20 4.23 -0.39
N ARG A 38 1.76 5.02 -1.31
CA ARG A 38 1.19 6.28 -1.80
C ARG A 38 1.02 6.25 -3.32
N PRO A 39 -0.21 6.09 -3.83
CA PRO A 39 -0.46 6.15 -5.27
C PRO A 39 -0.16 7.55 -5.85
N VAL A 40 0.58 7.58 -6.95
CA VAL A 40 0.93 8.82 -7.65
C VAL A 40 -0.31 9.43 -8.28
N GLY A 41 -0.54 10.73 -8.04
CA GLY A 41 -1.68 11.46 -8.59
C GLY A 41 -2.97 11.34 -7.77
N LEU A 42 -2.95 10.61 -6.65
CA LEU A 42 -4.09 10.44 -5.74
C LEU A 42 -3.72 10.93 -4.32
N PRO A 43 -3.73 12.26 -4.08
CA PRO A 43 -3.38 12.82 -2.79
C PRO A 43 -4.38 12.38 -1.70
N GLY A 44 -3.88 12.18 -0.48
CA GLY A 44 -4.69 11.77 0.68
C GLY A 44 -4.89 10.25 0.81
N ILE A 45 -4.42 9.44 -0.14
CA ILE A 45 -4.39 7.98 0.01
C ILE A 45 -3.02 7.55 0.56
N GLU A 46 -3.05 6.99 1.77
CA GLU A 46 -1.93 6.29 2.40
C GLU A 46 -2.42 4.94 2.91
N VAL A 47 -1.98 3.87 2.23
CA VAL A 47 -2.23 2.51 2.72
C VAL A 47 -1.04 2.09 3.58
N THR A 48 -1.30 1.70 4.83
CA THR A 48 -0.23 1.36 5.78
C THR A 48 -0.35 -0.08 6.25
N ARG A 49 0.79 -0.76 6.38
CA ARG A 49 0.89 -2.06 7.05
C ARG A 49 1.94 -1.98 8.16
N ARG A 50 1.58 -2.42 9.36
CA ARG A 50 2.51 -2.50 10.50
C ARG A 50 2.21 -3.72 11.35
N LEU A 51 3.20 -4.21 12.08
CA LEU A 51 2.96 -5.18 13.14
C LEU A 51 2.57 -4.44 14.42
N ASP A 52 1.62 -4.96 15.17
CA ASP A 52 1.37 -4.51 16.55
C ASP A 52 2.35 -5.18 17.54
N ALA A 53 2.19 -4.88 18.82
CA ALA A 53 3.06 -5.41 19.88
C ALA A 53 2.99 -6.94 20.01
N ASP A 54 1.88 -7.55 19.61
CA ASP A 54 1.67 -9.00 19.64
C ASP A 54 2.10 -9.69 18.33
N GLY A 55 2.64 -8.93 17.38
CA GLY A 55 3.06 -9.43 16.08
C GLY A 55 1.92 -9.66 15.08
N ARG A 56 0.70 -9.16 15.35
CA ARG A 56 -0.41 -9.19 14.38
C ARG A 56 -0.24 -8.06 13.36
N MET A 57 -0.64 -8.31 12.12
CA MET A 57 -0.57 -7.27 11.09
C MET A 57 -1.78 -6.36 11.16
N ILE A 58 -1.55 -5.07 11.37
CA ILE A 58 -2.55 -4.01 11.21
C ILE A 58 -2.43 -3.44 9.79
N TRP A 59 -3.51 -3.54 9.02
CA TRP A 59 -3.63 -2.99 7.69
C TRP A 59 -4.70 -1.89 7.66
N THR A 60 -4.29 -0.67 7.35
CA THR A 60 -5.18 0.50 7.24
C THR A 60 -5.33 0.92 5.78
N ARG A 61 -6.57 1.19 5.37
CA ARG A 61 -6.97 1.57 4.03
C ARG A 61 -7.98 2.73 4.05
N PRO A 62 -7.55 3.98 3.85
CA PRO A 62 -8.46 5.11 3.81
C PRO A 62 -9.41 5.06 2.60
N ASP A 63 -8.97 4.43 1.51
CA ASP A 63 -9.67 4.32 0.23
C ASP A 63 -10.88 3.36 0.24
N LEU A 64 -11.08 2.63 1.34
CA LEU A 64 -12.24 1.75 1.57
C LEU A 64 -13.03 2.20 2.82
N GLY A 65 -13.33 3.49 2.92
CA GLY A 65 -14.11 4.05 4.04
C GLY A 65 -13.39 4.01 5.38
N GLY A 66 -12.05 4.11 5.37
CA GLY A 66 -11.24 4.04 6.60
C GLY A 66 -11.09 2.62 7.15
N LEU A 67 -11.21 1.60 6.30
CA LEU A 67 -11.04 0.20 6.67
C LEU A 67 -9.74 -0.02 7.46
N LYS A 68 -9.87 -0.71 8.59
CA LYS A 68 -8.74 -1.18 9.41
C LYS A 68 -8.94 -2.65 9.72
N VAL A 69 -7.99 -3.47 9.33
CA VAL A 69 -8.01 -4.92 9.51
C VAL A 69 -6.85 -5.33 10.41
N THR A 70 -7.11 -6.25 11.33
CA THR A 70 -6.07 -6.97 12.09
C THR A 70 -6.00 -8.39 11.54
N LEU A 71 -4.84 -8.80 11.04
CA LEU A 71 -4.62 -10.11 10.44
C LEU A 71 -3.73 -10.94 11.36
N GLU A 72 -4.17 -12.17 11.62
CA GLU A 72 -3.37 -13.18 12.32
C GLU A 72 -2.43 -13.89 11.35
N ARG A 73 -1.25 -14.22 11.86
CA ARG A 73 -0.28 -15.03 11.12
C ARG A 73 -0.73 -16.50 11.19
N VAL A 74 -0.91 -17.12 10.03
CA VAL A 74 -1.34 -18.53 9.93
C VAL A 74 -0.18 -19.54 9.95
N SER A 75 1.04 -19.09 9.72
CA SER A 75 2.25 -19.92 9.77
C SER A 75 3.51 -19.10 10.04
N ASP A 76 4.55 -19.74 10.54
CA ASP A 76 5.88 -19.15 10.63
C ASP A 76 6.41 -18.77 9.23
N PRO A 77 7.34 -17.79 9.15
CA PRO A 77 8.06 -17.50 7.91
C PRO A 77 8.75 -18.76 7.37
N ILE A 78 8.66 -18.97 6.06
CA ILE A 78 9.38 -20.02 5.34
C ILE A 78 10.82 -19.55 5.10
#